data_AF-A0A257UZQ6-F1
#
_entry.id   AF-A0A257UZQ6-F1
#
_cell.length_a   1.000
_cell.length_b   1.000
_cell.length_c   1.000
_cell.angle_alpha   90.00
_cell.angle_beta   90.00
_cell.angle_gamma   90.00
#
_symmetry.space_group_name_H-M   'P 1'
#
loop_
_entity.id
_entity.type
_entity.pdbx_description
1 polymer ?
#
loop_
_entity_poly.entity_id
_entity_poly.type
_entity_poly.pdbx_seq_one_letter_code
_entity_poly.pdbx_strand_id
1 'polypeptide(L)'
;MTKDELTTWALANGWTVIAGHPSLTKPSAPKEAVVRMVCKATVVNIEAKKPAGKWEKLSGAPYSAIEPDPESGLPRGLGFTTLQGFRMLMEDNKNRTVFANFGPKR
;
A
#
# COMPACT_ATOMS: atom_id res chain seq x y z
N MET A 1 -8.68 -11.60 5.58
CA MET A 1 -9.15 -10.42 4.81
C MET A 1 -9.22 -10.81 3.34
N THR A 2 -10.22 -10.35 2.60
CA THR A 2 -10.41 -10.58 1.15
C THR A 2 -9.69 -9.51 0.31
N LYS A 3 -9.69 -9.68 -1.02
CA LYS A 3 -9.16 -8.69 -1.96
C LYS A 3 -9.82 -7.32 -1.80
N ASP A 4 -11.14 -7.29 -1.66
CA ASP A 4 -11.90 -6.03 -1.60
C ASP A 4 -11.71 -5.34 -0.25
N GLU A 5 -11.65 -6.11 0.84
CA GLU A 5 -11.31 -5.59 2.17
C GLU A 5 -9.90 -4.98 2.20
N LEU A 6 -8.92 -5.65 1.59
CA LEU A 6 -7.55 -5.13 1.52
C LEU A 6 -7.43 -3.91 0.60
N THR A 7 -8.16 -3.90 -0.51
CA THR A 7 -8.19 -2.74 -1.41
C THR A 7 -8.82 -1.54 -0.70
N THR A 8 -9.96 -1.74 -0.05
CA THR A 8 -10.64 -0.70 0.75
C THR A 8 -9.74 -0.18 1.86
N TRP A 9 -9.10 -1.09 2.62
CA TRP A 9 -8.15 -0.74 3.66
C TRP A 9 -6.99 0.10 3.11
N ALA A 10 -6.39 -0.32 2.00
CA ALA A 10 -5.24 0.36 1.41
C ALA A 10 -5.60 1.81 1.03
N LEU A 11 -6.73 2.01 0.35
CA LEU A 11 -7.22 3.33 -0.06
C LEU A 11 -7.49 4.24 1.14
N ALA A 12 -8.10 3.72 2.21
CA ALA A 12 -8.31 4.46 3.45
C ALA A 12 -6.99 4.84 4.16
N ASN A 13 -5.91 4.10 3.90
CA ASN A 13 -4.58 4.30 4.48
C ASN A 13 -3.59 4.98 3.52
N GLY A 14 -4.11 5.76 2.57
CA GLY A 14 -3.30 6.62 1.71
C GLY A 14 -2.70 5.93 0.48
N TRP A 15 -3.03 4.66 0.22
CA TRP A 15 -2.62 4.04 -1.04
C TRP A 15 -3.48 4.57 -2.19
N THR A 16 -2.93 4.56 -3.41
CA THR A 16 -3.67 4.92 -4.63
C THR A 16 -3.58 3.82 -5.66
N VAL A 17 -4.60 3.67 -6.51
CA VAL A 17 -4.54 2.66 -7.59
C VAL A 17 -3.67 3.18 -8.73
N ILE A 18 -2.58 2.46 -9.02
CA ILE A 18 -1.71 2.71 -10.17
C ILE A 18 -1.55 1.41 -10.93
N ALA A 19 -1.81 1.43 -12.24
CA ALA A 19 -1.75 0.25 -13.11
C ALA A 19 -2.54 -0.96 -12.56
N GLY A 20 -3.72 -0.70 -11.97
CA GLY A 20 -4.60 -1.74 -11.43
C GLY A 20 -4.23 -2.28 -10.04
N HIS A 21 -3.22 -1.72 -9.38
CA HIS A 21 -2.77 -2.15 -8.05
C HIS A 21 -2.81 -1.01 -7.03
N PRO A 22 -3.32 -1.23 -5.81
CA PRO A 22 -3.05 -0.32 -4.70
C PRO A 22 -1.54 -0.14 -4.57
N SER A 23 -1.09 1.10 -4.57
CA SER A 23 0.33 1.45 -4.62
C SER A 23 0.64 2.61 -3.68
N LEU A 24 1.90 2.64 -3.23
CA LEU A 24 2.50 3.80 -2.57
C LEU A 24 3.55 4.41 -3.49
N THR A 25 3.69 5.72 -3.38
CA THR A 25 4.57 6.54 -4.24
C THR A 25 5.49 7.38 -3.38
N LYS A 26 6.64 7.79 -3.92
CA LYS A 26 7.47 8.78 -3.23
C LYS A 26 6.82 10.16 -3.32
N PRO A 27 6.97 11.04 -2.31
CA PRO A 27 6.48 12.42 -2.39
C PRO A 27 6.97 13.17 -3.63
N SER A 28 8.23 12.97 -4.02
CA SER A 28 8.84 13.59 -5.19
C SER A 28 8.39 13.02 -6.53
N ALA A 29 7.75 11.84 -6.54
CA ALA A 29 7.32 11.15 -7.75
C ALA A 29 5.93 10.52 -7.54
N PRO A 30 4.86 11.34 -7.38
CA PRO A 30 3.55 10.89 -6.92
C PRO A 30 2.76 10.06 -7.95
N LYS A 31 3.27 9.97 -9.18
CA LYS A 31 2.70 9.17 -10.29
C LYS A 31 3.45 7.86 -10.48
N GLU A 32 4.54 7.63 -9.76
CA GLU A 32 5.36 6.43 -9.89
C GLU A 32 5.22 5.55 -8.64
N ALA A 33 4.63 4.37 -8.84
CA ALA A 33 4.56 3.35 -7.80
C ALA A 33 5.97 2.85 -7.44
N VAL A 34 6.31 2.94 -6.16
CA VAL A 34 7.55 2.35 -5.59
C VAL A 34 7.27 1.12 -4.74
N VAL A 35 6.04 1.00 -4.25
CA VAL A 35 5.51 -0.18 -3.58
C VAL A 35 4.12 -0.45 -4.15
N ARG A 36 3.77 -1.71 -4.35
CA ARG A 36 2.44 -2.12 -4.78
C ARG A 36 1.96 -3.37 -4.04
N MET A 37 0.65 -3.44 -3.85
CA MET A 37 -0.05 -4.61 -3.35
C MET A 37 -0.62 -5.39 -4.53
N VAL A 38 -0.13 -6.60 -4.74
CA VAL A 38 -0.54 -7.48 -5.84
C VAL A 38 -1.48 -8.56 -5.31
N CYS A 39 -2.77 -8.33 -5.48
CA CYS A 39 -3.84 -9.26 -5.14
C CYS A 39 -3.99 -10.33 -6.24
N LYS A 40 -3.54 -11.56 -5.96
CA LYS A 40 -3.73 -12.74 -6.82
C LYS A 40 -4.99 -13.50 -6.37
N ALA A 41 -5.24 -14.67 -6.98
CA ALA A 41 -6.43 -15.48 -6.69
C ALA A 41 -6.55 -15.88 -5.21
N THR A 42 -5.48 -16.38 -4.60
CA THR A 42 -5.51 -16.91 -3.22
C THR A 42 -4.53 -16.21 -2.27
N VAL A 43 -3.63 -15.38 -2.81
CA VAL A 43 -2.55 -14.73 -2.07
C VAL A 43 -2.45 -13.25 -2.41
N VAL A 44 -1.92 -12.48 -1.47
CA VAL A 44 -1.52 -11.10 -1.67
C VAL A 44 -0.02 -10.98 -1.47
N ASN A 45 0.63 -10.25 -2.36
CA ASN A 45 2.04 -9.91 -2.25
C ASN A 45 2.22 -8.41 -2.07
N ILE A 46 3.20 -8.01 -1.27
CA ILE A 46 3.76 -6.67 -1.27
C ILE A 46 5.04 -6.71 -2.09
N GLU A 47 5.11 -5.86 -3.11
CA GLU A 47 6.25 -5.75 -4.00
C GLU A 47 6.81 -4.33 -3.96
N ALA A 48 8.13 -4.20 -4.00
CA ALA A 48 8.80 -2.91 -4.15
C ALA A 48 9.57 -2.84 -5.46
N LYS A 49 9.63 -1.65 -6.02
CA LYS A 49 10.35 -1.35 -7.26
C LYS A 49 11.81 -1.04 -6.93
N LYS A 50 12.74 -1.82 -7.47
CA LYS A 50 14.18 -1.52 -7.41
C LYS A 50 14.51 -0.28 -8.25
N PRO A 51 15.67 0.38 -8.01
CA PRO A 51 16.13 1.50 -8.85
C PRO A 51 16.20 1.16 -10.34
N ALA A 52 16.54 -0.09 -10.68
CA ALA A 52 16.55 -0.60 -12.05
C ALA A 52 15.15 -0.88 -12.64
N GLY A 53 14.08 -0.52 -11.94
CA GLY A 53 12.69 -0.66 -12.38
C GLY A 53 12.06 -2.03 -12.17
N LYS A 54 12.83 -3.05 -11.79
CA LYS A 54 12.33 -4.40 -11.52
C LYS A 54 11.56 -4.45 -10.20
N TRP A 55 10.42 -5.14 -10.20
CA TRP A 55 9.65 -5.44 -9.00
C TRP A 55 10.23 -6.65 -8.26
N GLU A 56 10.32 -6.54 -6.94
CA GLU A 56 10.72 -7.62 -6.04
C GLU A 56 9.67 -7.81 -4.95
N LYS A 57 9.32 -9.07 -4.70
CA LYS A 57 8.42 -9.43 -3.60
C LYS A 57 9.15 -9.24 -2.27
N LEU A 58 8.62 -8.38 -1.42
CA LEU A 58 9.10 -8.17 -0.05
C LEU A 58 8.41 -9.12 0.93
N SER A 59 7.11 -9.32 0.76
CA SER A 59 6.29 -10.17 1.63
C SER A 59 5.06 -10.67 0.89
N GLY A 60 4.37 -11.64 1.47
CA GLY A 60 3.05 -12.03 1.01
C GLY A 60 2.48 -13.19 1.80
N ALA A 61 1.16 -13.26 1.84
CA ALA A 61 0.41 -14.23 2.62
C ALA A 61 -0.87 -14.66 1.87
N PRO A 62 -1.40 -15.87 2.12
CA PRO A 62 -2.74 -16.23 1.68
C PRO A 62 -3.79 -15.37 2.38
N TYR A 63 -4.90 -15.06 1.70
CA TYR A 63 -5.98 -14.23 2.27
C TYR A 63 -6.51 -14.75 3.62
N SER A 64 -6.53 -16.08 3.76
CA SER A 64 -6.97 -16.78 4.99
C SER A 64 -6.04 -16.57 6.18
N ALA A 65 -4.79 -16.17 5.97
CA ALA A 65 -3.82 -15.89 7.03
C ALA A 65 -3.67 -14.39 7.33
N ILE A 66 -4.41 -13.52 6.63
CA ILE A 66 -4.35 -12.07 6.81
C ILE A 66 -5.49 -11.65 7.74
N GLU A 67 -5.12 -11.16 8.91
CA GLU A 67 -6.06 -10.61 9.89
C GLU A 67 -5.68 -9.18 10.23
N PRO A 68 -6.65 -8.27 10.39
CA PRO A 68 -6.36 -6.94 10.90
C PRO A 68 -5.83 -7.05 12.32
N ASP A 69 -4.77 -6.31 12.60
CA ASP A 69 -4.27 -6.12 13.96
C ASP A 69 -5.33 -5.37 14.79
N PRO A 70 -5.69 -5.86 16.00
CA PRO A 70 -6.80 -5.33 16.77
C PRO A 70 -6.58 -3.91 17.28
N GLU A 71 -5.34 -3.46 17.41
CA GLU A 71 -5.00 -2.13 17.89
C GLU A 71 -4.75 -1.16 16.73
N SER A 72 -3.88 -1.55 15.79
CA SER A 72 -3.43 -0.67 14.72
C SER A 72 -4.26 -0.76 13.43
N GLY A 73 -5.12 -1.78 13.30
CA GLY A 73 -5.86 -2.06 12.08
C GLY A 73 -4.99 -2.48 10.90
N LEU A 74 -3.70 -2.74 11.09
CA LEU A 74 -2.77 -3.15 10.04
C LEU A 74 -3.01 -4.61 9.63
N PRO A 75 -3.03 -4.95 8.33
CA PRO A 75 -3.09 -6.33 7.89
C PRO A 75 -1.82 -7.08 8.30
N ARG A 76 -1.97 -8.04 9.21
CA ARG A 76 -0.86 -8.88 9.67
C ARG A 76 -0.42 -9.85 8.55
N GLY A 77 0.83 -10.29 8.60
CA GLY A 77 1.41 -11.19 7.60
C GLY A 77 1.90 -10.53 6.30
N LEU A 78 1.65 -9.22 6.12
CA LEU A 78 2.13 -8.46 4.95
C LEU A 78 3.41 -7.64 5.20
N GLY A 79 4.06 -7.82 6.37
CA GLY A 79 5.35 -7.20 6.66
C GLY A 79 5.32 -5.70 6.94
N PHE A 80 4.14 -5.08 7.08
CA PHE A 80 4.03 -3.64 7.36
C PHE A 80 4.60 -3.21 8.71
N THR A 81 4.74 -4.12 9.66
CA THR A 81 5.33 -3.88 10.99
C THR A 81 6.84 -4.13 11.03
N THR A 82 7.36 -4.96 10.14
CA THR A 82 8.78 -5.39 10.13
C THR A 82 9.61 -4.64 9.10
N LEU A 83 8.99 -4.14 8.03
CA LEU A 83 9.67 -3.43 6.95
C LEU A 83 9.78 -1.93 7.28
N GLN A 84 11.01 -1.49 7.57
CA GLN A 84 11.30 -0.08 7.84
C GLN A 84 10.84 0.83 6.68
N GLY A 85 10.33 2.02 7.02
CA GLY A 85 9.96 3.06 6.05
C GLY A 85 8.55 2.93 5.44
N PHE A 86 7.86 1.79 5.56
CA PHE A 86 6.50 1.65 5.03
C PHE A 86 5.49 2.59 5.69
N ARG A 87 5.56 2.73 7.02
CA ARG A 87 4.62 3.57 7.76
C ARG A 87 4.77 5.05 7.38
N MET A 88 6.01 5.52 7.26
CA MET A 88 6.31 6.86 6.78
C MET A 88 5.79 7.07 5.35
N LEU A 89 5.99 6.09 4.46
CA LEU A 89 5.48 6.19 3.09
C LEU A 89 3.94 6.22 3.03
N MET A 90 3.25 5.41 3.84
CA MET A 90 1.78 5.45 3.95
C MET A 90 1.30 6.81 4.47
N GLU A 91 1.95 7.34 5.50
CA GLU A 91 1.65 8.65 6.08
C GLU A 91 1.86 9.78 5.07
N ASP A 92 2.97 9.79 4.35
CA ASP A 92 3.24 10.75 3.28
C ASP A 92 2.15 10.76 2.20
N ASN A 93 1.72 9.57 1.75
CA ASN A 93 0.69 9.47 0.72
C ASN A 93 -0.70 9.84 1.26
N LYS A 94 -1.00 9.52 2.53
CA LYS A 94 -2.24 9.93 3.22
C LYS A 94 -2.30 11.45 3.36
N ASN A 95 -1.21 12.06 3.86
CA ASN A 95 -1.08 13.50 3.99
C ASN A 95 -1.27 14.19 2.65
N ARG A 96 -0.63 13.69 1.58
CA ARG A 96 -0.81 14.23 0.22
C ARG A 96 -2.27 14.21 -0.22
N THR A 97 -2.97 13.11 0.01
CA THR A 97 -4.39 12.96 -0.37
C THR A 97 -5.26 13.95 0.39
N VAL A 98 -5.02 14.11 1.70
CA VAL A 98 -5.75 15.08 2.53
C VAL A 98 -5.50 16.50 2.02
N PHE A 99 -4.24 16.93 1.87
CA PHE A 99 -3.93 18.29 1.43
C PHE A 99 -4.34 18.58 -0.03
N ALA A 100 -4.35 17.58 -0.91
CA ALA A 100 -4.91 17.72 -2.26
C ALA A 100 -6.41 18.08 -2.23
N ASN A 101 -7.15 17.63 -1.20
CA ASN A 101 -8.55 17.97 -1.01
C ASN A 101 -8.78 19.34 -0.35
N PHE A 102 -7.73 19.96 0.21
CA PHE A 102 -7.77 21.31 0.80
C PHE A 102 -7.22 22.41 -0.15
N GLY A 103 -6.68 22.05 -1.32
CA GLY A 103 -6.24 23.02 -2.33
C GLY A 103 -7.41 23.82 -2.91
N PRO A 104 -7.16 25.01 -3.50
CA PRO A 104 -8.23 25.85 -4.01
C PRO A 104 -9.00 25.07 -5.08
N LYS A 105 -10.30 24.85 -4.84
CA LYS A 105 -11.24 24.41 -5.88
C LYS A 105 -11.24 25.50 -6.95
N ARG A 106 -10.48 25.29 -8.03
CA ARG A 106 -10.65 26.05 -9.26
C ARG A 106 -11.81 25.46 -10.04
#